data_AF-A0A931Q1C0-F1
#
_entry.id   AF-A0A931Q1C0-F1
#
_cell.length_a   1.000
_cell.length_b   1.000
_cell.length_c   1.000
_cell.angle_alpha   90.00
_cell.angle_beta   90.00
_cell.angle_gamma   90.00
#
_symmetry.space_group_name_H-M   'P 1'
#
loop_
_entity.id
_entity.type
_entity.pdbx_description
1 polymer ?
#
loop_
_entity_poly.entity_id
_entity_poly.type
_entity_poly.pdbx_seq_one_letter_code
_entity_poly.pdbx_strand_id
1 'polypeptide(L)'
;MEFSPQLLHIENLKKKAESISDIKPEYLQAFWSKYRLEFNYNSNHIEGNTLTYGHTQLLLLFDKVSGDYTLRELEEMKAHDTALKLVKEEAVNPEHQLSEKFIKKINELILVRPYYKEAITPDGQPTRRLIEPGNYKKYSNSVRLENGEIFNYATPEETPALMGDLLNWYREESLKKELHPVQLAAIFHYRFVRIHPFDDSNGRTARLMMNYILIKNSYAPIVIESIGKKDYLFALNQADTGNLNAFVEYILKLSERWQEIYLRAVKGEKIEEESDFEKEVELLRRNFDERGKVTQPFSPQVALSLYNSTFAALYKKIIEKLSSLDNFFYEKAIQFRFGTGGKYVIQQAEQIETLITDHIGKLSVNGSLELIYAHRGLQTSNSGVIDIYSGLIIRFYEFTYSVHLSSNGPAIFEKKYDEPLTESEITELISLISKQTLNRIKEAKNIANR
;
A
#
# COMPACT_ATOMS: atom_id res chain seq x y z
N MET A 1 18.28 43.26 13.63
CA MET A 1 19.24 42.16 13.87
C MET A 1 19.87 41.81 12.53
N GLU A 2 21.19 41.63 12.44
CA GLU A 2 21.78 41.04 11.23
C GLU A 2 21.22 39.62 11.07
N PHE A 3 20.66 39.33 9.89
CA PHE A 3 20.22 37.99 9.56
C PHE A 3 21.41 37.04 9.59
N SER A 4 21.23 35.83 10.12
CA SER A 4 22.24 34.79 9.96
C SER A 4 22.54 34.58 8.46
N PRO A 5 23.75 34.13 8.07
CA PRO A 5 24.08 33.90 6.67
C PRO A 5 23.06 33.03 5.93
N GLN A 6 22.49 32.05 6.62
CA GLN A 6 21.45 31.17 6.10
C GLN A 6 20.13 31.90 5.83
N LEU A 7 19.68 32.77 6.74
CA LEU A 7 18.49 33.59 6.54
C LEU A 7 18.64 34.53 5.34
N LEU A 8 19.80 35.16 5.21
CA LEU A 8 20.11 35.99 4.05
C LEU A 8 20.10 35.17 2.75
N HIS A 9 20.59 33.92 2.80
CA HIS A 9 20.55 33.02 1.66
C HIS A 9 19.11 32.68 1.23
N ILE A 10 18.24 32.29 2.18
CA ILE A 10 16.82 32.01 1.94
C ILE A 10 16.12 33.23 1.33
N GLU A 11 16.39 34.42 1.87
CA GLU A 11 15.82 35.68 1.36
C GLU A 11 16.28 35.97 -0.07
N ASN A 12 17.55 35.70 -0.39
CA ASN A 12 18.07 35.83 -1.74
C ASN A 12 17.43 34.83 -2.71
N LEU A 13 17.18 33.59 -2.28
CA LEU A 13 16.46 32.60 -3.10
C LEU A 13 15.02 33.05 -3.38
N LYS A 14 14.32 33.58 -2.37
CA LYS A 14 12.97 34.14 -2.53
C LYS A 14 12.97 35.30 -3.53
N LYS A 15 13.86 36.28 -3.37
CA LYS A 15 13.99 37.43 -4.30
C LYS A 15 14.29 36.98 -5.73
N LYS A 16 15.16 35.98 -5.91
CA LYS A 16 15.43 35.39 -7.23
C LYS A 16 14.16 34.77 -7.83
N ALA A 17 13.38 34.05 -7.05
CA ALA A 17 12.13 33.46 -7.53
C ALA A 17 11.09 34.53 -7.90
N GLU A 18 10.95 35.57 -7.08
CA GLU A 18 10.04 36.71 -7.33
C GLU A 18 10.45 37.57 -8.54
N SER A 19 11.73 37.56 -8.91
CA SER A 19 12.23 38.30 -10.08
C SER A 19 11.85 37.66 -11.44
N ILE A 20 11.29 36.46 -11.45
CA ILE A 20 10.88 35.75 -12.67
C ILE A 20 9.44 36.17 -13.03
N SER A 21 9.28 36.94 -14.11
CA SER A 21 7.98 37.52 -14.50
C SER A 21 7.06 36.54 -15.25
N ASP A 22 7.62 35.63 -16.06
CA ASP A 22 6.86 34.75 -16.96
C ASP A 22 6.92 33.29 -16.51
N ILE A 23 6.43 33.02 -15.30
CA ILE A 23 6.37 31.64 -14.78
C ILE A 23 5.23 30.90 -15.47
N LYS A 24 5.56 29.83 -16.20
CA LYS A 24 4.54 29.01 -16.85
C LYS A 24 3.69 28.23 -15.83
N PRO A 25 2.36 28.13 -16.00
CA PRO A 25 1.48 27.44 -15.05
C PRO A 25 1.90 25.99 -14.75
N GLU A 26 2.41 25.27 -15.75
CA GLU A 26 2.88 23.88 -15.61
C GLU A 26 4.06 23.74 -14.64
N TYR A 27 4.90 24.77 -14.50
CA TYR A 27 6.04 24.77 -13.60
C TYR A 27 5.61 24.90 -12.13
N LEU A 28 4.65 25.79 -11.88
CA LEU A 28 4.01 25.90 -10.56
C LEU A 28 3.23 24.62 -10.24
N GLN A 29 2.52 24.07 -11.22
CA GLN A 29 1.78 22.82 -11.05
C GLN A 29 2.72 21.65 -10.70
N ALA A 30 3.89 21.56 -11.35
CA ALA A 30 4.90 20.54 -11.05
C ALA A 30 5.39 20.66 -9.59
N PHE A 31 5.76 21.86 -9.14
CA PHE A 31 6.16 22.11 -7.76
C PHE A 31 5.06 21.69 -6.76
N TRP A 32 3.83 22.19 -6.96
CA TRP A 32 2.72 21.90 -6.06
C TRP A 32 2.33 20.43 -6.09
N SER A 33 2.51 19.72 -7.21
CA SER A 33 2.25 18.28 -7.30
C SER A 33 3.28 17.47 -6.49
N LYS A 34 4.58 17.79 -6.62
CA LYS A 34 5.64 17.18 -5.80
C LYS A 34 5.41 17.48 -4.31
N TYR A 35 5.26 18.76 -3.96
CA TYR A 35 5.03 19.17 -2.57
C TYR A 35 3.79 18.51 -1.96
N ARG A 36 2.65 18.49 -2.68
CA ARG A 36 1.41 17.84 -2.22
C ARG A 36 1.64 16.38 -1.89
N LEU A 37 2.30 15.63 -2.76
CA LEU A 37 2.55 14.20 -2.55
C LEU A 37 3.49 13.99 -1.36
N GLU A 38 4.62 14.70 -1.33
CA GLU A 38 5.60 14.55 -0.25
C GLU A 38 5.08 14.98 1.11
N PHE A 39 4.34 16.08 1.17
CA PHE A 39 3.79 16.58 2.43
C PHE A 39 2.72 15.65 2.99
N ASN A 40 1.80 15.16 2.15
CA ASN A 40 0.78 14.20 2.57
C ASN A 40 1.41 12.90 3.04
N TYR A 41 2.35 12.33 2.27
CA TYR A 41 3.05 11.11 2.65
C TYR A 41 3.78 11.29 3.99
N ASN A 42 4.73 12.22 4.06
CA ASN A 42 5.62 12.33 5.22
C ASN A 42 4.89 12.80 6.48
N SER A 43 3.97 13.76 6.37
CA SER A 43 3.25 14.27 7.54
C SER A 43 2.37 13.19 8.19
N ASN A 44 1.77 12.29 7.40
CA ASN A 44 0.99 11.18 7.95
C ASN A 44 1.88 10.02 8.40
N HIS A 45 2.98 9.71 7.70
CA HIS A 45 3.92 8.66 8.09
C HIS A 45 4.60 8.94 9.44
N ILE A 46 4.91 10.21 9.74
CA ILE A 46 5.46 10.60 11.06
C ILE A 46 4.53 10.18 12.21
N GLU A 47 3.22 10.22 11.98
CA GLU A 47 2.19 9.82 12.94
C GLU A 47 1.83 8.31 12.88
N GLY A 48 2.49 7.54 12.00
CA GLY A 48 2.33 6.09 11.92
C GLY A 48 1.35 5.58 10.85
N ASN A 49 0.90 6.43 9.92
CA ASN A 49 0.17 5.95 8.73
C ASN A 49 1.09 5.05 7.89
N THR A 50 0.61 3.89 7.44
CA THR A 50 1.42 2.86 6.77
C THR A 50 1.36 2.90 5.24
N LEU A 51 0.61 3.83 4.64
CA LEU A 51 0.54 3.95 3.19
C LEU A 51 1.92 4.25 2.61
N THR A 52 2.35 3.42 1.66
CA THR A 52 3.58 3.65 0.93
C THR A 52 3.51 4.92 0.09
N TYR A 53 4.66 5.42 -0.36
CA TYR A 53 4.72 6.60 -1.21
C TYR A 53 3.86 6.47 -2.48
N GLY A 54 3.87 5.29 -3.12
CA GLY A 54 3.15 5.04 -4.36
C GLY A 54 1.67 4.75 -4.13
N HIS A 55 1.31 4.11 -3.02
CA HIS A 55 -0.10 3.99 -2.63
C HIS A 55 -0.69 5.35 -2.26
N THR A 56 0.09 6.22 -1.61
CA THR A 56 -0.28 7.62 -1.40
C THR A 56 -0.50 8.33 -2.74
N GLN A 57 0.41 8.16 -3.70
CA GLN A 57 0.27 8.74 -5.04
C GLN A 57 -0.98 8.22 -5.78
N LEU A 58 -1.21 6.91 -5.80
CA LEU A 58 -2.38 6.29 -6.43
C LEU A 58 -3.68 6.77 -5.78
N LEU A 59 -3.70 6.86 -4.45
CA LEU A 59 -4.88 7.33 -3.71
C LEU A 59 -5.17 8.79 -4.04
N LEU A 60 -4.15 9.65 -4.02
CA LEU A 60 -4.31 11.09 -4.22
C LEU A 60 -4.55 11.51 -5.67
N LEU A 61 -4.20 10.67 -6.66
CA LEU A 61 -4.39 10.97 -8.09
C LEU A 61 -5.60 10.25 -8.70
N PHE A 62 -5.89 9.02 -8.26
CA PHE A 62 -6.86 8.15 -8.92
C PHE A 62 -7.92 7.58 -8.00
N ASP A 63 -7.92 7.93 -6.71
CA ASP A 63 -8.80 7.35 -5.70
C ASP A 63 -8.72 5.81 -5.63
N LYS A 64 -7.50 5.27 -5.83
CA LYS A 64 -7.21 3.84 -5.84
C LYS A 64 -6.11 3.50 -4.84
N VAL A 65 -6.19 2.30 -4.28
CA VAL A 65 -5.14 1.71 -3.45
C VAL A 65 -5.12 0.19 -3.68
N SER A 66 -3.95 -0.42 -3.54
CA SER A 66 -3.74 -1.88 -3.51
C SER A 66 -3.14 -2.27 -2.15
N GLY A 67 -3.43 -3.48 -1.67
CA GLY A 67 -2.95 -3.98 -0.38
C GLY A 67 -3.90 -3.75 0.80
N ASP A 68 -3.48 -4.24 1.96
CA ASP A 68 -4.28 -4.22 3.20
C ASP A 68 -4.02 -2.95 4.01
N TYR A 69 -4.93 -1.97 3.90
CA TYR A 69 -4.92 -0.74 4.68
C TYR A 69 -6.20 -0.58 5.47
N THR A 70 -6.13 0.05 6.64
CA THR A 70 -7.34 0.41 7.36
C THR A 70 -8.06 1.54 6.64
N LEU A 71 -9.40 1.52 6.65
CA LEU A 71 -10.20 2.61 6.08
C LEU A 71 -9.81 3.97 6.68
N ARG A 72 -9.47 4.00 7.97
CA ARG A 72 -9.04 5.21 8.67
C ARG A 72 -7.77 5.81 8.07
N GLU A 73 -6.77 5.00 7.74
CA GLU A 73 -5.52 5.50 7.15
C GLU A 73 -5.77 6.14 5.77
N LEU A 74 -6.67 5.56 4.97
CA LEU A 74 -7.07 6.10 3.67
C LEU A 74 -7.84 7.42 3.84
N GLU A 75 -8.80 7.45 4.76
CA GLU A 75 -9.61 8.63 5.08
C GLU A 75 -8.72 9.79 5.57
N GLU A 76 -7.83 9.54 6.53
CA GLU A 76 -6.92 10.55 7.08
C GLU A 76 -5.95 11.10 6.01
N MET A 77 -5.46 10.26 5.10
CA MET A 77 -4.60 10.71 3.99
C MET A 77 -5.33 11.68 3.05
N LYS A 78 -6.56 11.33 2.64
CA LYS A 78 -7.39 12.21 1.77
C LYS A 78 -7.83 13.48 2.52
N ALA A 79 -8.12 13.35 3.80
CA ALA A 79 -8.52 14.47 4.64
C ALA A 79 -7.36 15.45 4.86
N HIS A 80 -6.15 14.96 5.08
CA HIS A 80 -4.94 15.78 5.15
C HIS A 80 -4.68 16.52 3.83
N ASP A 81 -4.92 15.89 2.69
CA ASP A 81 -4.83 16.55 1.38
C ASP A 81 -5.84 17.69 1.22
N THR A 82 -7.07 17.46 1.70
CA THR A 82 -8.12 18.47 1.71
C THR A 82 -7.75 19.63 2.65
N ALA A 83 -7.19 19.32 3.82
CA ALA A 83 -6.71 20.33 4.76
C ALA A 83 -5.55 21.15 4.18
N LEU A 84 -4.64 20.53 3.42
CA LEU A 84 -3.57 21.26 2.73
C LEU A 84 -4.13 22.26 1.71
N LYS A 85 -5.12 21.87 0.90
CA LYS A 85 -5.77 22.78 -0.05
C LYS A 85 -6.39 23.98 0.65
N LEU A 86 -7.13 23.72 1.72
CA LEU A 86 -7.75 24.77 2.52
C LEU A 86 -6.69 25.70 3.17
N VAL A 87 -5.61 25.14 3.71
CA VAL A 87 -4.50 25.93 4.25
C VAL A 87 -3.88 26.85 3.19
N LYS A 88 -3.69 26.35 1.98
CA LYS A 88 -3.16 27.15 0.87
C LYS A 88 -4.11 28.29 0.51
N GLU A 89 -5.41 28.00 0.35
CA GLU A 89 -6.45 28.99 0.03
C GLU A 89 -6.55 30.09 1.10
N GLU A 90 -6.52 29.70 2.37
CA GLU A 90 -6.60 30.62 3.50
C GLU A 90 -5.32 31.45 3.70
N ALA A 91 -4.15 30.89 3.37
CA ALA A 91 -2.87 31.59 3.52
C ALA A 91 -2.67 32.67 2.46
N VAL A 92 -3.11 32.45 1.22
CA VAL A 92 -2.98 33.43 0.13
C VAL A 92 -3.98 34.57 0.22
N ASN A 93 -5.05 34.42 1.00
CA ASN A 93 -6.01 35.49 1.21
C ASN A 93 -5.47 36.53 2.21
N PRO A 94 -5.25 37.79 1.80
CA PRO A 94 -4.68 38.82 2.67
C PRO A 94 -5.60 39.19 3.84
N GLU A 95 -6.91 39.09 3.67
CA GLU A 95 -7.92 39.45 4.68
C GLU A 95 -8.05 38.39 5.79
N HIS A 96 -7.61 37.16 5.52
CA HIS A 96 -7.76 36.06 6.45
C HIS A 96 -6.61 36.04 7.44
N GLN A 97 -6.92 36.05 8.74
CA GLN A 97 -5.92 35.88 9.80
C GLN A 97 -6.00 34.49 10.41
N LEU A 98 -4.85 33.99 10.85
CA LEU A 98 -4.80 32.75 11.61
C LEU A 98 -5.64 32.89 12.88
N SER A 99 -6.66 32.04 13.00
CA SER A 99 -7.62 32.08 14.09
C SER A 99 -7.76 30.72 14.76
N GLU A 100 -8.20 30.75 16.01
CA GLU A 100 -8.49 29.53 16.78
C GLU A 100 -9.51 28.64 16.06
N LYS A 101 -10.56 29.27 15.50
CA LYS A 101 -11.60 28.60 14.72
C LYS A 101 -11.00 27.85 13.53
N PHE A 102 -10.05 28.47 12.83
CA PHE A 102 -9.38 27.83 11.69
C PHE A 102 -8.53 26.64 12.11
N ILE A 103 -7.74 26.78 13.18
CA ILE A 103 -6.92 25.68 13.72
C ILE A 103 -7.80 24.49 14.14
N LYS A 104 -8.91 24.76 14.83
CA LYS A 104 -9.91 23.74 15.19
C LYS A 104 -10.52 23.08 13.96
N LYS A 105 -10.83 23.86 12.92
CA LYS A 105 -11.37 23.33 11.66
C LYS A 105 -10.39 22.40 10.96
N ILE A 106 -9.10 22.72 10.96
CA ILE A 106 -8.06 21.86 10.40
C ILE A 106 -7.96 20.54 11.18
N ASN A 107 -7.96 20.59 12.51
CA ASN A 107 -7.97 19.36 13.33
C ASN A 107 -9.22 18.51 13.11
N GLU A 108 -10.40 19.16 13.00
CA GLU A 108 -11.66 18.49 12.68
C GLU A 108 -11.56 17.74 11.33
N LEU A 109 -11.07 18.45 10.30
CA LEU A 109 -10.99 17.93 8.95
C LEU A 109 -10.06 16.72 8.86
N ILE A 110 -8.83 16.80 9.38
CA ILE A 110 -7.82 15.73 9.26
C ILE A 110 -8.21 14.45 10.01
N LEU A 111 -8.99 14.55 11.08
CA LEU A 111 -9.43 13.39 11.86
C LEU A 111 -10.69 12.71 11.28
N VAL A 112 -11.44 13.41 10.42
CA VAL A 112 -12.64 12.93 9.70
C VAL A 112 -13.83 12.63 10.60
N ARG A 113 -13.67 11.80 11.62
CA ARG A 113 -14.73 11.35 12.53
C ARG A 113 -14.19 10.99 13.92
N PRO A 114 -15.04 11.00 14.95
CA PRO A 114 -14.66 10.51 16.26
C PRO A 114 -14.28 9.02 16.23
N TYR A 115 -13.31 8.66 17.07
CA TYR A 115 -12.90 7.26 17.23
C TYR A 115 -12.38 7.02 18.65
N TYR A 116 -12.29 5.75 19.05
CA TYR A 116 -11.74 5.38 20.35
C TYR A 116 -10.27 4.99 20.22
N LYS A 117 -9.41 5.64 21.01
CA LYS A 117 -7.99 5.31 21.16
C LYS A 117 -7.77 4.57 22.47
N GLU A 118 -6.91 3.56 22.47
CA GLU A 118 -6.46 2.94 23.71
C GLU A 118 -5.68 3.96 24.56
N ALA A 119 -5.90 3.90 25.87
CA ALA A 119 -5.27 4.77 26.84
C ALA A 119 -5.03 4.01 28.14
N ILE A 120 -4.23 4.60 29.03
CA ILE A 120 -3.92 4.03 30.34
C ILE A 120 -4.33 5.07 31.38
N THR A 121 -5.08 4.66 32.39
CA THR A 121 -5.45 5.52 33.51
C THR A 121 -4.24 5.85 34.40
N PRO A 122 -4.31 6.87 35.27
CA PRO A 122 -3.20 7.20 36.18
C PRO A 122 -2.75 6.04 37.07
N ASP A 123 -3.65 5.12 37.42
CA ASP A 123 -3.42 3.89 38.19
C ASP A 123 -2.96 2.69 37.33
N GLY A 124 -2.71 2.90 36.03
CA GLY A 124 -2.11 1.90 35.14
C GLY A 124 -3.10 0.95 34.46
N GLN A 125 -4.41 1.18 34.57
CA GLN A 125 -5.43 0.31 33.98
C GLN A 125 -5.67 0.67 32.50
N PRO A 126 -5.79 -0.34 31.61
CA PRO A 126 -6.21 -0.10 30.22
C PRO A 126 -7.61 0.50 30.17
N THR A 127 -7.78 1.53 29.35
CA THR A 127 -9.08 2.17 29.07
C THR A 127 -9.14 2.60 27.61
N ARG A 128 -10.28 3.14 27.19
CA ARG A 128 -10.45 3.74 25.86
C ARG A 128 -10.91 5.17 26.01
N ARG A 129 -10.29 6.06 25.25
CA ARG A 129 -10.65 7.48 25.18
C ARG A 129 -11.32 7.77 23.86
N LEU A 130 -12.48 8.42 23.90
CA LEU A 130 -13.10 8.99 22.72
C LEU A 130 -12.31 10.23 22.28
N ILE A 131 -11.84 10.22 21.04
CA ILE A 131 -11.17 11.33 20.39
C ILE A 131 -12.22 12.11 19.61
N GLU A 132 -12.43 13.38 19.97
CA GLU A 132 -13.41 14.26 19.32
C GLU A 132 -12.70 15.27 18.41
N PRO A 133 -12.91 15.20 17.09
CA PRO A 133 -12.28 16.11 16.13
C PRO A 133 -12.63 17.59 16.40
N GLY A 134 -11.64 18.47 16.28
CA GLY A 134 -11.82 19.93 16.35
C GLY A 134 -12.03 20.51 17.75
N ASN A 135 -12.11 19.68 18.79
CA ASN A 135 -12.28 20.11 20.17
C ASN A 135 -10.96 20.01 20.94
N TYR A 136 -10.75 20.98 21.84
CA TYR A 136 -9.62 20.88 22.77
C TYR A 136 -9.77 19.68 23.70
N LYS A 137 -8.63 19.20 24.16
CA LYS A 137 -8.53 18.07 25.06
C LYS A 137 -9.34 18.30 26.33
N LYS A 138 -10.13 17.30 26.71
CA LYS A 138 -10.90 17.27 27.97
C LYS A 138 -10.13 16.63 29.13
N TYR A 139 -9.13 15.81 28.79
CA TYR A 139 -8.26 15.13 29.75
C TYR A 139 -6.80 15.34 29.36
N SER A 140 -5.88 15.17 30.31
CA SER A 140 -4.44 15.23 30.02
C SER A 140 -4.07 14.29 28.87
N ASN A 141 -3.22 14.75 27.96
CA ASN A 141 -2.63 13.98 26.86
C ASN A 141 -1.10 13.90 27.00
N SER A 142 -0.61 14.00 28.24
CA SER A 142 0.80 13.82 28.59
C SER A 142 1.25 12.41 28.22
N VAL A 143 2.50 12.29 27.75
CA VAL A 143 3.04 11.02 27.25
C VAL A 143 4.14 10.52 28.17
N ARG A 144 4.24 9.19 28.30
CA ARG A 144 5.37 8.56 28.98
C ARG A 144 6.47 8.31 27.95
N LEU A 145 7.66 8.84 28.21
CA LEU A 145 8.85 8.66 27.39
C LEU A 145 9.46 7.26 27.60
N GLU A 146 10.37 6.85 26.72
CA GLU A 146 11.04 5.53 26.81
C GLU A 146 11.84 5.36 28.11
N ASN A 147 12.38 6.46 28.67
CA ASN A 147 13.07 6.47 29.96
C ASN A 147 12.12 6.39 31.17
N GLY A 148 10.80 6.34 30.95
CA GLY A 148 9.78 6.26 31.99
C GLY A 148 9.30 7.60 32.54
N GLU A 149 9.93 8.72 32.16
CA GLU A 149 9.51 10.06 32.57
C GLU A 149 8.19 10.46 31.89
N ILE A 150 7.41 11.30 32.58
CA ILE A 150 6.18 11.86 32.01
C ILE A 150 6.51 13.21 31.39
N PHE A 151 6.34 13.32 30.08
CA PHE A 151 6.39 14.59 29.37
C PHE A 151 5.02 15.27 29.48
N ASN A 152 4.98 16.38 30.23
CA ASN A 152 3.76 17.13 30.48
C ASN A 152 3.54 18.21 29.40
N TYR A 153 2.38 18.17 28.77
CA TYR A 153 1.85 19.27 27.95
C TYR A 153 0.95 20.17 28.81
N ALA A 154 0.30 21.16 28.18
CA ALA A 154 -0.71 21.97 28.85
C ALA A 154 -1.81 21.10 29.50
N THR A 155 -2.35 21.53 30.62
CA THR A 155 -3.56 20.98 31.21
C THR A 155 -4.79 21.32 30.35
N PRO A 156 -5.86 20.52 30.37
CA PRO A 156 -7.13 20.86 29.72
C PRO A 156 -7.64 22.26 30.07
N GLU A 157 -7.47 22.67 31.33
CA GLU A 157 -7.98 23.92 31.89
C GLU A 157 -7.23 25.14 31.35
N GLU A 158 -5.90 25.04 31.20
CA GLU A 158 -5.08 26.17 30.71
C GLU A 158 -4.98 26.21 29.17
N THR A 159 -5.32 25.10 28.49
CA THR A 159 -5.21 24.98 27.02
C THR A 159 -5.89 26.13 26.26
N PRO A 160 -7.13 26.55 26.57
CA PRO A 160 -7.77 27.67 25.88
C PRO A 160 -7.00 28.99 26.04
N ALA A 161 -6.50 29.26 27.26
CA ALA A 161 -5.75 30.48 27.54
C ALA A 161 -4.41 30.50 26.78
N LEU A 162 -3.64 29.40 26.84
CA LEU A 162 -2.37 29.29 26.13
C LEU A 162 -2.51 29.36 24.61
N MET A 163 -3.61 28.83 24.05
CA MET A 163 -3.90 28.97 22.62
C MET A 163 -4.25 30.41 22.25
N GLY A 164 -4.98 31.12 23.11
CA GLY A 164 -5.21 32.56 22.98
C GLY A 164 -3.90 33.35 22.97
N ASP A 165 -3.02 33.07 23.93
CA ASP A 165 -1.71 33.70 24.06
C ASP A 165 -0.79 33.41 22.86
N LEU A 166 -0.81 32.17 22.35
CA LEU A 166 -0.07 31.80 21.14
C LEU A 166 -0.53 32.63 19.92
N LEU A 167 -1.85 32.79 19.75
CA LEU A 167 -2.40 33.56 18.64
C LEU A 167 -2.17 35.06 18.78
N ASN A 168 -2.24 35.60 20.00
CA ASN A 168 -1.88 36.98 20.31
C ASN A 168 -0.40 37.24 19.97
N TRP A 169 0.50 36.39 20.46
CA TRP A 169 1.92 36.46 20.15
C TRP A 169 2.18 36.39 18.64
N TYR A 170 1.53 35.47 17.92
CA TYR A 170 1.70 35.36 16.48
C TYR A 170 1.29 36.65 15.76
N ARG A 171 0.15 37.25 16.15
CA ARG A 171 -0.32 38.53 15.56
C ARG A 171 0.66 39.66 15.84
N GLU A 172 1.13 39.79 17.09
CA GLU A 172 2.08 40.83 17.47
C GLU A 172 3.41 40.70 16.72
N GLU A 173 4.00 39.51 16.69
CA GLU A 173 5.28 39.28 15.99
C GLU A 173 5.15 39.45 14.47
N SER A 174 4.01 39.05 13.89
CA SER A 174 3.72 39.27 12.46
C SER A 174 3.66 40.76 12.11
N LEU A 175 3.16 41.60 13.03
CA LEU A 175 3.08 43.06 12.85
C LEU A 175 4.44 43.74 13.04
N LYS A 176 5.23 43.31 14.03
CA LYS A 176 6.57 43.86 14.30
C LYS A 176 7.55 43.64 13.14
N LYS A 177 7.45 42.50 12.45
CA LYS A 177 8.36 42.08 11.36
C LYS A 177 9.84 42.02 11.78
N GLU A 178 10.10 41.79 13.06
CA GLU A 178 11.47 41.63 13.59
C GLU A 178 11.99 40.20 13.39
N LEU A 179 11.10 39.21 13.49
CA LEU A 179 11.41 37.82 13.19
C LEU A 179 11.30 37.56 11.68
N HIS A 180 12.26 36.83 11.13
CA HIS A 180 12.12 36.32 9.77
C HIS A 180 10.91 35.36 9.70
N PRO A 181 10.11 35.35 8.62
CA PRO A 181 8.91 34.52 8.53
C PRO A 181 9.15 33.02 8.76
N VAL A 182 10.31 32.50 8.36
CA VAL A 182 10.71 31.10 8.65
C VAL A 182 10.94 30.86 10.14
N GLN A 183 11.54 31.82 10.86
CA GLN A 183 11.69 31.74 12.31
C GLN A 183 10.34 31.82 13.01
N LEU A 184 9.48 32.74 12.57
CA LEU A 184 8.11 32.87 13.07
C LEU A 184 7.33 31.56 12.92
N ALA A 185 7.40 30.92 11.76
CA ALA A 185 6.77 29.62 11.50
C ALA A 185 7.32 28.50 12.40
N ALA A 186 8.65 28.43 12.58
CA ALA A 186 9.29 27.46 13.44
C ALA A 186 8.89 27.62 14.92
N ILE A 187 8.91 28.85 15.43
CA ILE A 187 8.56 29.14 16.83
C ILE A 187 7.06 28.88 17.05
N PHE A 188 6.20 29.24 16.10
CA PHE A 188 4.77 28.92 16.17
C PHE A 188 4.55 27.41 16.25
N HIS A 189 5.19 26.64 15.36
CA HIS A 189 5.11 25.18 15.37
C HIS A 189 5.51 24.63 16.74
N TYR A 190 6.68 25.03 17.25
CA TYR A 190 7.18 24.57 18.55
C TYR A 190 6.20 24.87 19.68
N ARG A 191 5.77 26.14 19.82
CA ARG A 191 4.84 26.54 20.87
C ARG A 191 3.51 25.79 20.78
N PHE A 192 2.97 25.59 19.57
CA PHE A 192 1.76 24.82 19.36
C PHE A 192 1.90 23.37 19.83
N VAL A 193 3.00 22.69 19.46
CA VAL A 193 3.27 21.30 19.88
C VAL A 193 3.47 21.21 21.40
N ARG A 194 4.02 22.25 22.04
CA ARG A 194 4.15 22.31 23.50
C ARG A 194 2.85 22.49 24.25
N ILE A 195 1.90 23.23 23.69
CA ILE A 195 0.54 23.32 24.24
C ILE A 195 -0.18 21.97 24.05
N HIS A 196 -0.01 21.36 22.87
CA HIS A 196 -0.60 20.08 22.50
C HIS A 196 -2.14 20.08 22.72
N PRO A 197 -2.88 21.01 22.08
CA PRO A 197 -4.23 21.38 22.49
C PRO A 197 -5.30 20.33 22.19
N PHE A 198 -5.07 19.42 21.24
CA PHE A 198 -6.05 18.41 20.81
C PHE A 198 -5.73 17.02 21.38
N ASP A 199 -6.73 16.14 21.37
CA ASP A 199 -6.57 14.74 21.79
C ASP A 199 -5.71 13.93 20.82
N ASP A 200 -5.73 14.28 19.54
CA ASP A 200 -4.93 13.63 18.52
C ASP A 200 -4.62 14.60 17.37
N SER A 201 -3.65 14.23 16.53
CA SER A 201 -3.23 14.97 15.33
C SER A 201 -2.60 16.34 15.55
N ASN A 202 -2.09 16.65 16.75
CA ASN A 202 -1.36 17.89 17.00
C ASN A 202 -0.15 18.07 16.08
N GLY A 203 0.64 17.01 15.83
CA GLY A 203 1.80 17.08 14.93
C GLY A 203 1.41 17.49 13.52
N ARG A 204 0.36 16.87 12.95
CA ARG A 204 -0.17 17.21 11.62
C ARG A 204 -0.70 18.64 11.56
N THR A 205 -1.47 19.05 12.56
CA THR A 205 -1.96 20.44 12.65
C THR A 205 -0.81 21.43 12.77
N ALA A 206 0.22 21.15 13.57
CA ALA A 206 1.39 22.01 13.73
C ALA A 206 2.14 22.22 12.40
N ARG A 207 2.38 21.14 11.65
CA ARG A 207 3.05 21.20 10.34
C ARG A 207 2.20 21.94 9.29
N LEU A 208 0.88 21.77 9.30
CA LEU A 208 -0.05 22.53 8.46
C LEU A 208 -0.02 24.02 8.80
N MET A 209 -0.04 24.40 10.08
CA MET A 209 0.01 25.81 10.50
C MET A 209 1.37 26.47 10.26
N MET A 210 2.46 25.72 10.40
CA MET A 210 3.78 26.18 9.98
C MET A 210 3.79 26.54 8.49
N ASN A 211 3.24 25.66 7.65
CA ASN A 211 3.14 25.91 6.21
C ASN A 211 2.14 27.01 5.85
N TYR A 212 1.06 27.19 6.62
CA TYR A 212 0.18 28.37 6.51
C TYR A 212 0.99 29.67 6.65
N ILE A 213 1.83 29.76 7.69
CA ILE A 213 2.64 30.96 7.97
C ILE A 213 3.66 31.20 6.86
N LEU A 214 4.32 30.15 6.35
CA LEU A 214 5.28 30.28 5.25
C LEU A 214 4.60 30.76 3.96
N ILE A 215 3.50 30.13 3.55
CA ILE A 215 2.75 30.48 2.33
C ILE A 215 2.21 31.91 2.43
N LYS A 216 1.67 32.31 3.59
CA LYS A 216 1.15 33.67 3.82
C LYS A 216 2.22 34.75 3.66
N ASN A 217 3.48 34.40 3.87
CA ASN A 217 4.64 35.28 3.71
C ASN A 217 5.39 35.05 2.38
N SER A 218 4.78 34.34 1.42
CA SER A 218 5.35 34.07 0.09
C SER A 218 6.65 33.26 0.11
N TYR A 219 6.84 32.39 1.10
CA TYR A 219 7.89 31.38 1.09
C TYR A 219 7.35 30.04 0.59
N ALA A 220 8.24 29.24 -0.02
CA ALA A 220 7.92 27.87 -0.35
C ALA A 220 7.54 27.10 0.94
N PRO A 221 6.45 26.31 0.93
CA PRO A 221 6.15 25.46 2.06
C PRO A 221 7.16 24.31 2.16
N ILE A 222 7.32 23.76 3.36
CA ILE A 222 8.33 22.74 3.66
C ILE A 222 7.72 21.39 4.04
N VAL A 223 8.52 20.35 3.85
CA VAL A 223 8.22 18.99 4.27
C VAL A 223 9.25 18.54 5.30
N ILE A 224 8.76 18.07 6.44
CA ILE A 224 9.57 17.31 7.40
C ILE A 224 9.50 15.85 6.97
N GLU A 225 10.62 15.29 6.52
CA GLU A 225 10.65 13.93 6.01
C GLU A 225 10.53 12.90 7.14
N SER A 226 9.75 11.85 6.89
CA SER A 226 9.52 10.76 7.84
C SER A 226 10.80 9.98 8.16
N ILE A 227 11.72 9.85 7.21
CA ILE A 227 13.05 9.25 7.42
C ILE A 227 13.88 10.08 8.41
N GLY A 228 13.67 11.40 8.42
CA GLY A 228 14.28 12.37 9.35
C GLY A 228 13.51 12.56 10.66
N LYS A 229 12.52 11.69 10.98
CA LYS A 229 11.72 11.79 12.21
C LYS A 229 12.58 11.88 13.48
N LYS A 230 13.69 11.14 13.53
CA LYS A 230 14.61 11.16 14.68
C LYS A 230 15.25 12.54 14.86
N ASP A 231 15.72 13.16 13.78
CA ASP A 231 16.34 14.49 13.82
C ASP A 231 15.31 15.57 14.18
N TYR A 232 14.09 15.46 13.65
CA TYR A 232 12.97 16.32 14.01
C TYR A 232 12.64 16.25 15.50
N LEU A 233 12.48 15.04 16.06
CA LEU A 233 12.21 14.85 17.48
C LEU A 233 13.40 15.29 18.35
N PHE A 234 14.63 15.03 17.90
CA PHE A 234 15.83 15.50 18.58
C PHE A 234 15.86 17.03 18.66
N ALA A 235 15.57 17.73 17.57
CA ALA A 235 15.53 19.18 17.55
C ALA A 235 14.43 19.75 18.46
N LEU A 236 13.26 19.11 18.53
CA LEU A 236 12.20 19.45 19.50
C LEU A 236 12.66 19.23 20.95
N ASN A 237 13.29 18.10 21.24
CA ASN A 237 13.80 17.80 22.58
C ASN A 237 14.87 18.81 23.02
N GLN A 238 15.73 19.28 22.11
CA GLN A 238 16.69 20.35 22.41
C GLN A 238 15.97 21.68 22.71
N ALA A 239 14.89 21.99 22.00
CA ALA A 239 14.07 23.15 22.33
C ALA A 239 13.43 23.02 23.72
N ASP A 240 13.04 21.80 24.13
CA ASP A 240 12.48 21.52 25.45
C ASP A 240 13.46 21.71 26.60
N THR A 241 14.76 21.51 26.35
CA THR A 241 15.84 21.81 27.31
C THR A 241 16.27 23.28 27.29
N GLY A 242 15.58 24.13 26.52
CA GLY A 242 15.80 25.58 26.44
C GLY A 242 16.56 26.06 25.20
N ASN A 243 17.04 25.14 24.34
CA ASN A 243 17.74 25.49 23.10
C ASN A 243 16.78 25.53 21.90
N LEU A 244 15.88 26.53 21.88
CA LEU A 244 14.93 26.73 20.78
C LEU A 244 15.61 26.93 19.43
N ASN A 245 16.83 27.47 19.41
CA ASN A 245 17.60 27.69 18.19
C ASN A 245 17.88 26.39 17.43
N ALA A 246 18.06 25.25 18.12
CA ALA A 246 18.24 23.96 17.46
C ALA A 246 17.06 23.59 16.54
N PHE A 247 15.83 23.83 17.00
CA PHE A 247 14.63 23.61 16.19
C PHE A 247 14.50 24.62 15.06
N VAL A 248 14.80 25.90 15.33
CA VAL A 248 14.79 26.95 14.29
C VAL A 248 15.79 26.64 13.18
N GLU A 249 17.02 26.25 13.52
CA GLU A 249 18.05 25.86 12.55
C GLU A 249 17.64 24.64 11.72
N TYR A 250 17.00 23.65 12.34
CA TYR A 250 16.44 22.50 11.63
C TYR A 250 15.42 22.94 10.58
N ILE A 251 14.47 23.82 10.95
CA ILE A 251 13.46 24.35 10.03
C ILE A 251 14.10 25.25 8.95
N LEU A 252 15.13 26.02 9.27
CA LEU A 252 15.85 26.85 8.29
C LEU A 252 16.49 26.01 7.19
N LYS A 253 17.13 24.87 7.53
CA LYS A 253 17.70 23.95 6.54
C LYS A 253 16.63 23.38 5.60
N LEU A 254 15.47 23.01 6.13
CA LEU A 254 14.35 22.55 5.32
C LEU A 254 13.80 23.67 4.43
N SER A 255 13.68 24.88 4.96
CA SER A 255 13.20 26.05 4.20
C SER A 255 14.15 26.43 3.08
N GLU A 256 15.45 26.34 3.30
CA GLU A 256 16.47 26.57 2.27
C GLU A 256 16.30 25.57 1.13
N ARG A 257 16.32 24.26 1.42
CA ARG A 257 16.10 23.20 0.42
C ARG A 257 14.82 23.39 -0.38
N TRP A 258 13.68 23.61 0.29
CA TRP A 258 12.40 23.76 -0.40
C TRP A 258 12.31 25.06 -1.20
N GLN A 259 12.97 26.12 -0.77
CA GLN A 259 13.06 27.37 -1.53
C GLN A 259 13.95 27.22 -2.78
N GLU A 260 15.02 26.41 -2.72
CA GLU A 260 15.83 26.03 -3.89
C GLU A 260 15.02 25.19 -4.89
N ILE A 261 14.26 24.19 -4.41
CA ILE A 261 13.36 23.38 -5.25
C ILE A 261 12.32 24.28 -5.92
N TYR A 262 11.73 25.22 -5.17
CA TYR A 262 10.79 26.18 -5.73
C TYR A 262 11.44 27.05 -6.81
N LEU A 263 12.66 27.58 -6.56
CA LEU A 263 13.41 28.37 -7.52
C LEU A 263 13.72 27.58 -8.80
N ARG A 264 14.17 26.32 -8.69
CA ARG A 264 14.37 25.41 -9.83
C ARG A 264 13.06 25.22 -10.60
N ALA A 265 11.96 24.98 -9.90
CA ALA A 265 10.66 24.78 -10.50
C ALA A 265 10.24 25.99 -11.35
N VAL A 266 10.26 27.19 -10.79
CA VAL A 266 9.80 28.41 -11.50
C VAL A 266 10.69 28.77 -12.70
N LYS A 267 11.93 28.27 -12.75
CA LYS A 267 12.82 28.37 -13.92
C LYS A 267 12.57 27.29 -14.99
N GLY A 268 11.73 26.29 -14.72
CA GLY A 268 11.51 25.13 -15.59
C GLY A 268 12.66 24.12 -15.55
N GLU A 269 13.49 24.15 -14.51
CA GLU A 269 14.55 23.17 -14.30
C GLU A 269 13.96 21.88 -13.71
N LYS A 270 14.69 20.75 -13.82
CA LYS A 270 14.28 19.51 -13.15
C LYS A 270 14.21 19.74 -11.65
N ILE A 271 13.19 19.20 -10.99
CA ILE A 271 12.97 19.30 -9.52
C ILE A 271 13.06 17.95 -8.80
N GLU A 272 13.33 16.89 -9.55
CA GLU A 272 13.62 15.56 -9.00
C GLU A 272 14.96 15.61 -8.25
N GLU A 273 14.99 14.89 -7.13
CA GLU A 273 16.17 14.70 -6.26
C GLU A 273 16.59 13.23 -6.27
N GLU A 274 17.83 12.92 -5.87
CA GLU A 274 18.33 11.53 -5.83
C GLU A 274 17.48 10.62 -4.93
N SER A 275 16.95 11.17 -3.82
CA SER A 275 16.00 10.46 -2.95
C SER A 275 14.70 10.06 -3.66
N ASP A 276 14.31 10.74 -4.75
CA ASP A 276 13.12 10.37 -5.52
C ASP A 276 13.35 9.08 -6.30
N PHE A 277 14.58 8.84 -6.78
CA PHE A 277 14.95 7.56 -7.41
C PHE A 277 14.88 6.41 -6.42
N GLU A 278 15.38 6.59 -5.19
CA GLU A 278 15.28 5.56 -4.14
C GLU A 278 13.82 5.23 -3.81
N LYS A 279 12.97 6.26 -3.69
CA LYS A 279 11.51 6.09 -3.53
C LYS A 279 10.93 5.29 -4.69
N GLU A 280 11.25 5.64 -5.94
CA GLU A 280 10.76 4.95 -7.13
C GLU A 280 11.23 3.48 -7.20
N VAL A 281 12.48 3.20 -6.82
CA VAL A 281 12.99 1.83 -6.68
C VAL A 281 12.23 1.05 -5.62
N GLU A 282 11.88 1.67 -4.49
CA GLU A 282 11.06 1.03 -3.46
C GLU A 282 9.63 0.75 -3.95
N LEU A 283 9.05 1.66 -4.76
CA LEU A 283 7.75 1.43 -5.43
C LEU A 283 7.82 0.25 -6.40
N LEU A 284 8.86 0.20 -7.22
CA LEU A 284 9.08 -0.90 -8.15
C LEU A 284 9.21 -2.22 -7.40
N ARG A 285 10.07 -2.29 -6.37
CA ARG A 285 10.25 -3.50 -5.54
C ARG A 285 8.93 -4.01 -4.95
N ARG A 286 8.08 -3.13 -4.43
CA ARG A 286 6.78 -3.51 -3.86
C ARG A 286 5.78 -4.00 -4.90
N ASN A 287 5.72 -3.36 -6.07
CA ASN A 287 4.88 -3.84 -7.18
C ASN A 287 5.29 -5.24 -7.67
N PHE A 288 6.55 -5.64 -7.44
CA PHE A 288 7.02 -7.00 -7.65
C PHE A 288 6.73 -7.94 -6.47
N ASP A 289 6.85 -7.46 -5.22
CA ASP A 289 6.54 -8.25 -4.02
C ASP A 289 5.03 -8.56 -3.88
N GLU A 290 4.12 -7.69 -4.36
CA GLU A 290 2.67 -7.95 -4.40
C GLU A 290 2.30 -9.09 -5.37
N ARG A 291 3.16 -9.43 -6.34
CA ARG A 291 3.00 -10.63 -7.17
C ARG A 291 3.56 -11.87 -6.53
N GLY A 292 4.00 -11.80 -5.27
CA GLY A 292 4.64 -12.86 -4.50
C GLY A 292 6.02 -13.21 -5.06
N LYS A 293 7.06 -13.17 -4.21
CA LYS A 293 8.36 -13.72 -4.57
C LYS A 293 8.18 -15.17 -5.02
N VAL A 294 8.51 -15.44 -6.27
CA VAL A 294 8.67 -16.79 -6.77
C VAL A 294 9.93 -17.35 -6.10
N THR A 295 9.76 -18.19 -5.09
CA THR A 295 10.89 -18.64 -4.26
C THR A 295 11.46 -19.98 -4.70
N GLN A 296 10.72 -20.79 -5.47
CA GLN A 296 11.13 -22.15 -5.80
C GLN A 296 11.06 -22.43 -7.31
N PRO A 297 12.19 -22.65 -8.00
CA PRO A 297 12.18 -23.19 -9.35
C PRO A 297 11.71 -24.66 -9.33
N PHE A 298 11.27 -25.14 -10.49
CA PHE A 298 10.86 -26.51 -10.66
C PHE A 298 11.96 -27.49 -10.25
N SER A 299 11.55 -28.53 -9.54
CA SER A 299 12.34 -29.74 -9.38
C SER A 299 11.42 -30.97 -9.33
N PRO A 300 11.93 -32.17 -9.61
CA PRO A 300 11.19 -33.41 -9.38
C PRO A 300 10.56 -33.52 -7.98
N GLN A 301 11.24 -33.02 -6.95
CA GLN A 301 10.75 -33.04 -5.57
C GLN A 301 9.56 -32.10 -5.37
N VAL A 302 9.55 -30.95 -6.05
CA VAL A 302 8.40 -30.02 -6.04
C VAL A 302 7.18 -30.67 -6.68
N ALA A 303 7.36 -31.28 -7.84
CA ALA A 303 6.28 -32.00 -8.52
C ALA A 303 5.76 -33.18 -7.66
N LEU A 304 6.65 -33.89 -6.96
CA LEU A 304 6.27 -34.95 -6.02
C LEU A 304 5.46 -34.40 -4.85
N SER A 305 5.86 -33.27 -4.28
CA SER A 305 5.14 -32.60 -3.19
C SER A 305 3.73 -32.20 -3.61
N LEU A 306 3.59 -31.60 -4.80
CA LEU A 306 2.28 -31.25 -5.35
C LEU A 306 1.43 -32.47 -5.67
N TYR A 307 2.04 -33.54 -6.18
CA TYR A 307 1.34 -34.80 -6.39
C TYR A 307 0.75 -35.35 -5.10
N ASN A 308 1.58 -35.46 -4.06
CA ASN A 308 1.17 -36.00 -2.75
C ASN A 308 0.13 -35.11 -2.05
N SER A 309 0.24 -33.79 -2.19
CA SER A 309 -0.69 -32.86 -1.54
C SER A 309 -2.02 -32.71 -2.29
N THR A 310 -2.03 -32.81 -3.62
CA THR A 310 -3.24 -32.48 -4.41
C THR A 310 -3.52 -33.39 -5.59
N PHE A 311 -2.54 -33.69 -6.44
CA PHE A 311 -2.84 -34.37 -7.71
C PHE A 311 -3.28 -35.82 -7.52
N ALA A 312 -2.76 -36.53 -6.50
CA ALA A 312 -3.20 -37.88 -6.17
C ALA A 312 -4.71 -37.93 -5.87
N ALA A 313 -5.19 -37.03 -5.00
CA ALA A 313 -6.61 -36.89 -4.67
C ALA A 313 -7.45 -36.50 -5.90
N LEU A 314 -6.97 -35.56 -6.72
CA LEU A 314 -7.64 -35.15 -7.96
C LEU A 314 -7.78 -36.33 -8.94
N TYR A 315 -6.70 -37.07 -9.21
CA TYR A 315 -6.72 -38.20 -10.15
C TYR A 315 -7.65 -39.31 -9.67
N LYS A 316 -7.63 -39.64 -8.37
CA LYS A 316 -8.55 -40.61 -7.78
C LYS A 316 -10.01 -40.19 -8.00
N LYS A 317 -10.37 -38.96 -7.64
CA LYS A 317 -11.74 -38.43 -7.83
C LYS A 317 -12.16 -38.40 -9.30
N ILE A 318 -11.25 -38.09 -10.24
CA ILE A 318 -11.54 -38.14 -11.68
C ILE A 318 -11.82 -39.57 -12.14
N ILE A 319 -10.97 -40.54 -11.76
CA ILE A 319 -11.14 -41.95 -12.13
C ILE A 319 -12.48 -42.47 -11.60
N GLU A 320 -12.77 -42.23 -10.32
CA GLU A 320 -14.05 -42.61 -9.70
C GLU A 320 -15.24 -41.99 -10.44
N LYS A 321 -15.18 -40.69 -10.75
CA LYS A 321 -16.28 -40.00 -11.43
C LYS A 321 -16.50 -40.52 -12.85
N LEU A 322 -15.44 -40.71 -13.62
CA LEU A 322 -15.52 -41.20 -15.01
C LEU A 322 -15.93 -42.68 -15.08
N SER A 323 -15.61 -43.48 -14.06
CA SER A 323 -16.04 -44.88 -14.00
C SER A 323 -17.56 -45.07 -13.96
N SER A 324 -18.30 -44.07 -13.46
CA SER A 324 -19.78 -44.09 -13.48
C SER A 324 -20.37 -44.10 -14.91
N LEU A 325 -19.57 -43.79 -15.92
CA LEU A 325 -19.95 -43.79 -17.32
C LEU A 325 -19.56 -45.09 -18.05
N ASP A 326 -18.86 -46.02 -17.39
CA ASP A 326 -18.31 -47.22 -18.03
C ASP A 326 -19.38 -48.08 -18.72
N ASN A 327 -20.58 -48.18 -18.13
CA ASN A 327 -21.68 -49.03 -18.62
C ASN A 327 -22.22 -48.59 -19.99
N PHE A 328 -21.88 -47.40 -20.48
CA PHE A 328 -22.25 -46.96 -21.82
C PHE A 328 -21.33 -47.51 -22.93
N PHE A 329 -20.23 -48.18 -22.58
CA PHE A 329 -19.17 -48.58 -23.50
C PHE A 329 -18.88 -50.07 -23.39
N TYR A 330 -18.24 -50.65 -24.42
CA TYR A 330 -17.81 -52.05 -24.40
C TYR A 330 -16.51 -52.25 -23.62
N GLU A 331 -15.59 -51.29 -23.75
CA GLU A 331 -14.27 -51.38 -23.14
C GLU A 331 -13.90 -50.06 -22.45
N LYS A 332 -13.00 -50.16 -21.48
CA LYS A 332 -12.33 -49.02 -20.87
C LYS A 332 -10.84 -49.25 -20.75
N ALA A 333 -10.08 -48.18 -20.78
CA ALA A 333 -8.66 -48.19 -20.45
C ALA A 333 -8.25 -46.89 -19.77
N ILE A 334 -7.49 -46.98 -18.69
CA ILE A 334 -6.88 -45.83 -18.04
C ILE A 334 -5.40 -45.81 -18.39
N GLN A 335 -4.91 -44.66 -18.86
CA GLN A 335 -3.53 -44.45 -19.24
C GLN A 335 -2.98 -43.29 -18.43
N PHE A 336 -1.79 -43.49 -17.87
CA PHE A 336 -1.01 -42.42 -17.27
C PHE A 336 0.22 -42.18 -18.13
N ARG A 337 0.48 -40.91 -18.44
CA ARG A 337 1.63 -40.48 -19.19
C ARG A 337 2.51 -39.58 -18.36
N PHE A 338 3.81 -39.81 -18.51
CA PHE A 338 4.84 -39.17 -17.73
C PHE A 338 5.90 -38.55 -18.65
N GLY A 339 6.15 -37.26 -18.47
CA GLY A 339 7.15 -36.52 -19.24
C GLY A 339 6.80 -36.46 -20.73
N THR A 340 7.80 -36.61 -21.59
CA THR A 340 7.66 -36.54 -23.05
C THR A 340 7.48 -37.90 -23.74
N GLY A 341 7.39 -39.03 -23.01
CA GLY A 341 7.34 -40.33 -23.67
C GLY A 341 6.93 -41.57 -22.86
N GLY A 342 6.82 -41.51 -21.52
CA GLY A 342 6.40 -42.67 -20.74
C GLY A 342 4.89 -42.86 -20.82
N LYS A 343 4.40 -43.99 -21.34
CA LYS A 343 2.97 -44.34 -21.39
C LYS A 343 2.73 -45.64 -20.62
N TYR A 344 1.93 -45.56 -19.56
CA TYR A 344 1.63 -46.69 -18.68
C TYR A 344 0.12 -46.94 -18.68
N VAL A 345 -0.28 -48.20 -18.84
CA VAL A 345 -1.69 -48.61 -18.71
C VAL A 345 -1.91 -49.01 -17.26
N ILE A 346 -2.93 -48.45 -16.63
CA ILE A 346 -3.28 -48.69 -15.23
C ILE A 346 -4.72 -49.16 -15.11
N GLN A 347 -5.01 -49.88 -14.02
CA GLN A 347 -6.33 -50.37 -13.67
C GLN A 347 -6.96 -49.56 -12.53
N GLN A 348 -6.13 -49.08 -11.59
CA GLN A 348 -6.55 -48.33 -10.41
C GLN A 348 -5.62 -47.13 -10.15
N ALA A 349 -6.12 -46.13 -9.41
CA ALA A 349 -5.41 -44.87 -9.15
C ALA A 349 -4.13 -45.07 -8.33
N GLU A 350 -4.13 -46.06 -7.43
CA GLU A 350 -3.02 -46.41 -6.54
C GLU A 350 -1.75 -46.81 -7.32
N GLN A 351 -1.90 -47.33 -8.55
CA GLN A 351 -0.77 -47.65 -9.42
C GLN A 351 -0.05 -46.39 -9.92
N ILE A 352 -0.70 -45.22 -9.91
CA ILE A 352 -0.07 -43.93 -10.27
C ILE A 352 0.95 -43.53 -9.20
N GLU A 353 0.70 -43.82 -7.92
CA GLU A 353 1.63 -43.47 -6.83
C GLU A 353 2.97 -44.19 -6.99
N THR A 354 2.93 -45.48 -7.37
CA THR A 354 4.13 -46.26 -7.67
C THR A 354 4.87 -45.70 -8.88
N LEU A 355 4.14 -45.38 -9.97
CA LEU A 355 4.73 -44.80 -11.18
C LEU A 355 5.40 -43.46 -10.92
N ILE A 356 4.75 -42.58 -10.14
CA ILE A 356 5.30 -41.29 -9.74
C ILE A 356 6.54 -41.50 -8.89
N THR A 357 6.49 -42.35 -7.87
CA THR A 357 7.65 -42.62 -7.00
C THR A 357 8.85 -43.12 -7.80
N ASP A 358 8.64 -44.04 -8.73
CA ASP A 358 9.70 -44.68 -9.52
C ASP A 358 10.27 -43.78 -10.63
N HIS A 359 9.48 -42.83 -11.14
CA HIS A 359 9.83 -42.09 -12.36
C HIS A 359 9.93 -40.57 -12.18
N ILE A 360 9.49 -39.99 -11.06
CA ILE A 360 9.42 -38.52 -10.88
C ILE A 360 10.76 -37.82 -11.13
N GLY A 361 11.88 -38.46 -10.79
CA GLY A 361 13.23 -37.95 -11.04
C GLY A 361 13.58 -37.71 -12.52
N LYS A 362 12.78 -38.27 -13.45
CA LYS A 362 12.92 -38.07 -14.90
C LYS A 362 12.08 -36.89 -15.43
N LEU A 363 11.31 -36.22 -14.58
CA LEU A 363 10.53 -35.04 -14.96
C LEU A 363 11.46 -33.81 -15.07
N SER A 364 11.30 -33.04 -16.13
CA SER A 364 12.04 -31.79 -16.35
C SER A 364 11.09 -30.61 -16.47
N VAL A 365 11.66 -29.40 -16.48
CA VAL A 365 10.96 -28.19 -16.93
C VAL A 365 10.34 -28.44 -18.31
N ASN A 366 9.14 -27.93 -18.52
CA ASN A 366 8.26 -28.18 -19.68
C ASN A 366 7.76 -29.63 -19.81
N GLY A 367 8.02 -30.47 -18.80
CA GLY A 367 7.44 -31.81 -18.67
C GLY A 367 5.97 -31.77 -18.27
N SER A 368 5.30 -32.94 -18.32
CA SER A 368 3.91 -33.05 -17.93
C SER A 368 3.56 -34.39 -17.27
N LEU A 369 2.48 -34.37 -16.49
CA LEU A 369 1.78 -35.55 -16.00
C LEU A 369 0.39 -35.57 -16.61
N GLU A 370 0.04 -36.62 -17.34
CA GLU A 370 -1.20 -36.71 -18.08
C GLU A 370 -1.98 -37.97 -17.70
N LEU A 371 -3.21 -37.79 -17.23
CA LEU A 371 -4.17 -38.86 -16.97
C LEU A 371 -5.18 -38.90 -18.12
N ILE A 372 -5.33 -40.07 -18.74
CA ILE A 372 -6.29 -40.28 -19.84
C ILE A 372 -7.18 -41.47 -19.47
N TYR A 373 -8.48 -41.23 -19.46
CA TYR A 373 -9.52 -42.24 -19.40
C TYR A 373 -10.10 -42.43 -20.81
N ALA A 374 -9.92 -43.62 -21.37
CA ALA A 374 -10.43 -43.99 -22.67
C ALA A 374 -11.65 -44.90 -22.48
N HIS A 375 -12.82 -44.38 -22.84
CA HIS A 375 -14.05 -45.13 -22.99
C HIS A 375 -14.19 -45.57 -24.44
N ARG A 376 -14.26 -46.87 -24.72
CA ARG A 376 -14.14 -47.42 -26.08
C ARG A 376 -15.37 -48.17 -26.52
N GLY A 377 -15.79 -47.90 -27.76
CA GLY A 377 -16.98 -48.49 -28.35
C GLY A 377 -18.25 -48.14 -27.57
N LEU A 378 -18.76 -46.94 -27.78
CA LEU A 378 -20.07 -46.54 -27.25
C LEU A 378 -21.17 -47.51 -27.73
N GLN A 379 -21.95 -48.06 -26.80
CA GLN A 379 -23.03 -48.98 -27.08
C GLN A 379 -24.19 -48.23 -27.77
N THR A 380 -24.23 -48.31 -29.11
CA THR A 380 -25.28 -47.73 -29.94
C THR A 380 -25.83 -48.77 -30.91
N SER A 381 -26.99 -48.52 -31.53
CA SER A 381 -27.66 -49.46 -32.44
C SER A 381 -26.96 -49.62 -33.80
N ASN A 382 -26.03 -48.73 -34.17
CA ASN A 382 -25.34 -48.73 -35.44
C ASN A 382 -23.88 -49.23 -35.29
N SER A 383 -23.33 -49.85 -36.35
CA SER A 383 -22.06 -50.59 -36.36
C SER A 383 -20.77 -49.75 -36.25
N GLY A 384 -20.88 -48.46 -35.90
CA GLY A 384 -19.74 -47.56 -35.73
C GLY A 384 -19.15 -47.64 -34.33
N VAL A 385 -17.84 -47.92 -34.23
CA VAL A 385 -17.11 -47.86 -32.95
C VAL A 385 -16.77 -46.39 -32.64
N ILE A 386 -17.39 -45.82 -31.61
CA ILE A 386 -17.10 -44.46 -31.15
C ILE A 386 -16.35 -44.52 -29.81
N ASP A 387 -15.12 -43.99 -29.81
CA ASP A 387 -14.29 -43.87 -28.62
C ASP A 387 -14.30 -42.45 -28.07
N ILE A 388 -14.33 -42.31 -26.75
CA ILE A 388 -14.28 -41.04 -26.05
C ILE A 388 -13.09 -41.01 -25.09
N TYR A 389 -12.22 -40.02 -25.27
CA TYR A 389 -11.04 -39.80 -24.45
C TYR A 389 -11.27 -38.58 -23.56
N SER A 390 -11.11 -38.75 -22.26
CA SER A 390 -11.30 -37.71 -21.24
C SER A 390 -10.14 -37.75 -20.28
N GLY A 391 -9.65 -36.60 -19.82
CA GLY A 391 -8.43 -36.59 -19.04
C GLY A 391 -8.01 -35.22 -18.58
N LEU A 392 -6.82 -35.16 -17.99
CA LEU A 392 -6.23 -33.94 -17.47
C LEU A 392 -4.72 -34.00 -17.65
N ILE A 393 -4.14 -32.85 -18.00
CA ILE A 393 -2.71 -32.66 -18.22
C ILE A 393 -2.22 -31.59 -17.25
N ILE A 394 -1.22 -31.92 -16.46
CA ILE A 394 -0.49 -30.99 -15.60
C ILE A 394 0.84 -30.70 -16.26
N ARG A 395 1.09 -29.45 -16.66
CA ARG A 395 2.35 -29.01 -17.26
C ARG A 395 3.17 -28.24 -16.24
N PHE A 396 4.47 -28.47 -16.23
CA PHE A 396 5.40 -27.82 -15.32
C PHE A 396 6.29 -26.85 -16.09
N TYR A 397 6.42 -25.62 -15.61
CA TYR A 397 7.29 -24.58 -16.16
C TYR A 397 8.48 -24.32 -15.22
N GLU A 398 9.23 -23.23 -15.41
CA GLU A 398 10.35 -22.93 -14.51
C GLU A 398 9.87 -22.64 -13.08
N PHE A 399 8.70 -22.01 -12.93
CA PHE A 399 8.23 -21.46 -11.65
C PHE A 399 6.74 -21.71 -11.35
N THR A 400 6.01 -22.27 -12.30
CA THR A 400 4.56 -22.46 -12.23
C THR A 400 4.19 -23.83 -12.78
N TYR A 401 2.96 -24.24 -12.51
CA TYR A 401 2.31 -25.33 -13.23
C TYR A 401 0.96 -24.88 -13.78
N SER A 402 0.53 -25.53 -14.85
CA SER A 402 -0.80 -25.31 -15.42
C SER A 402 -1.57 -26.61 -15.57
N VAL A 403 -2.90 -26.49 -15.53
CA VAL A 403 -3.84 -27.61 -15.63
C VAL A 403 -4.68 -27.47 -16.89
N HIS A 404 -4.71 -28.49 -17.72
CA HIS A 404 -5.43 -28.51 -18.99
C HIS A 404 -6.34 -29.75 -19.10
N LEU A 405 -7.46 -29.63 -19.81
CA LEU A 405 -8.37 -30.76 -20.11
C LEU A 405 -8.11 -31.41 -21.48
N SER A 406 -7.26 -30.80 -22.31
CA SER A 406 -6.84 -31.34 -23.60
C SER A 406 -5.47 -30.79 -24.00
N SER A 407 -4.74 -31.52 -24.85
CA SER A 407 -3.37 -31.16 -25.25
C SER A 407 -3.28 -29.80 -25.95
N ASN A 408 -4.33 -29.40 -26.67
CA ASN A 408 -4.39 -28.13 -27.43
C ASN A 408 -5.36 -27.11 -26.81
N GLY A 409 -5.88 -27.38 -25.61
CA GLY A 409 -6.82 -26.50 -24.92
C GLY A 409 -6.13 -25.44 -24.05
N PRO A 410 -6.84 -24.34 -23.71
CA PRO A 410 -6.33 -23.33 -22.78
C PRO A 410 -6.06 -23.95 -21.39
N ALA A 411 -5.18 -23.31 -20.62
CA ALA A 411 -5.03 -23.63 -19.20
C ALA A 411 -6.34 -23.27 -18.47
N ILE A 412 -6.86 -24.18 -17.66
CA ILE A 412 -7.97 -23.90 -16.75
C ILE A 412 -7.43 -23.16 -15.52
N PHE A 413 -6.26 -23.57 -15.04
CA PHE A 413 -5.53 -22.91 -13.96
C PHE A 413 -4.06 -22.80 -14.32
N GLU A 414 -3.42 -21.71 -13.87
CA GLU A 414 -1.98 -21.52 -13.84
C GLU A 414 -1.63 -21.04 -12.43
N LYS A 415 -0.78 -21.79 -11.72
CA LYS A 415 -0.49 -21.59 -10.29
C LYS A 415 1.00 -21.73 -10.01
N LYS A 416 1.46 -21.14 -8.92
CA LYS A 416 2.82 -21.33 -8.43
C LYS A 416 2.96 -22.66 -7.69
N TYR A 417 4.20 -23.08 -7.47
CA TYR A 417 4.47 -24.36 -6.80
C TYR A 417 4.12 -24.41 -5.31
N ASP A 418 4.07 -23.26 -4.65
CA ASP A 418 3.61 -23.09 -3.27
C ASP A 418 2.09 -22.90 -3.15
N GLU A 419 1.37 -22.92 -4.28
CA GLU A 419 -0.08 -22.75 -4.35
C GLU A 419 -0.76 -24.04 -4.86
N PRO A 420 -0.95 -25.06 -3.99
CA PRO A 420 -1.67 -26.28 -4.36
C PRO A 420 -3.11 -26.00 -4.83
N LEU A 421 -3.68 -26.92 -5.61
CA LEU A 421 -5.12 -26.87 -5.95
C LEU A 421 -5.96 -27.02 -4.67
N THR A 422 -6.88 -26.07 -4.49
CA THR A 422 -7.87 -26.09 -3.42
C THR A 422 -8.98 -27.12 -3.72
N GLU A 423 -9.71 -27.54 -2.69
CA GLU A 423 -10.85 -28.45 -2.86
C GLU A 423 -11.94 -27.89 -3.80
N SER A 424 -12.13 -26.57 -3.84
CA SER A 424 -13.06 -25.91 -4.76
C SER A 424 -12.60 -26.06 -6.22
N GLU A 425 -11.32 -25.80 -6.50
CA GLU A 425 -10.74 -25.94 -7.84
C GLU A 425 -10.74 -27.41 -8.31
N ILE A 426 -10.46 -28.35 -7.41
CA ILE A 426 -10.57 -29.79 -7.69
C ILE A 426 -12.01 -30.15 -8.09
N THR A 427 -13.00 -29.66 -7.33
CA THR A 427 -14.42 -29.90 -7.61
C THR A 427 -14.84 -29.31 -8.96
N GLU A 428 -14.35 -28.12 -9.29
CA GLU A 428 -14.57 -27.47 -10.58
C GLU A 428 -13.99 -28.28 -11.74
N LEU A 429 -12.74 -28.74 -11.64
CA LEU A 429 -12.10 -29.58 -12.67
C LEU A 429 -12.89 -30.87 -12.93
N ILE A 430 -13.32 -31.54 -11.86
CA ILE A 430 -14.13 -32.77 -11.96
C ILE A 430 -15.45 -32.48 -12.67
N SER A 431 -16.11 -31.36 -12.32
CA SER A 431 -17.37 -30.94 -12.95
C SER A 431 -17.18 -30.64 -14.44
N LEU A 432 -16.13 -29.91 -14.81
CA LEU A 432 -15.82 -29.57 -16.20
C LEU A 432 -15.53 -30.82 -17.03
N ILE A 433 -14.66 -31.71 -16.55
CA ILE A 433 -14.34 -32.98 -17.23
C ILE A 433 -15.61 -33.81 -17.40
N SER A 434 -16.39 -34.01 -16.33
CA SER A 434 -17.62 -34.81 -16.37
C SER A 434 -18.63 -34.27 -17.37
N LYS A 435 -18.82 -32.94 -17.39
CA LYS A 435 -19.76 -32.28 -18.30
C LYS A 435 -19.31 -32.39 -19.76
N GLN A 436 -18.00 -32.21 -20.02
CA GLN A 436 -17.43 -32.38 -21.36
C GLN A 436 -17.59 -33.82 -21.86
N THR A 437 -17.27 -34.82 -21.03
CA THR A 437 -17.43 -36.23 -21.37
C THR A 437 -18.90 -36.58 -21.63
N LEU A 438 -19.81 -36.17 -20.75
CA LEU A 438 -21.24 -36.45 -20.91
C LEU A 438 -21.83 -35.81 -22.16
N ASN A 439 -21.42 -34.58 -22.49
CA ASN A 439 -21.85 -33.93 -23.73
C ASN A 439 -21.38 -34.70 -24.97
N ARG A 440 -20.11 -35.14 -24.99
CA ARG A 440 -19.57 -35.98 -26.08
C ARG A 440 -20.35 -37.28 -26.24
N ILE A 441 -20.73 -37.94 -25.15
CA ILE A 441 -21.57 -39.15 -25.19
C ILE A 441 -22.93 -38.85 -25.82
N LYS A 442 -23.58 -37.75 -25.41
CA LYS A 442 -24.89 -37.34 -25.96
C LYS A 442 -24.80 -37.01 -27.45
N GLU A 443 -23.77 -36.28 -27.86
CA GLU A 443 -23.51 -35.95 -29.26
C GLU A 443 -23.25 -37.21 -30.10
N ALA A 444 -22.39 -38.10 -29.62
CA ALA A 444 -22.09 -39.37 -30.28
C ALA A 444 -23.35 -40.23 -30.46
N LYS A 445 -24.21 -40.31 -29.43
CA LYS A 445 -25.50 -41.01 -29.52
C LYS A 445 -26.45 -40.40 -30.55
N ASN A 446 -26.52 -39.07 -30.63
CA ASN A 446 -27.35 -38.37 -31.61
C ASN A 446 -26.88 -38.60 -33.05
N ILE A 447 -25.56 -38.69 -33.27
CA ILE A 447 -24.97 -38.99 -34.57
C ILE A 447 -25.23 -40.45 -34.95
N ALA A 448 -25.10 -41.39 -34.01
CA ALA A 448 -25.32 -42.82 -34.26
C ALA A 448 -26.80 -43.19 -34.49
N ASN A 449 -27.75 -42.36 -34.07
CA ASN A 449 -29.20 -42.56 -34.26
C ASN A 449 -29.76 -41.86 -35.51
N ARG A 450 -28.93 -41.11 -36.24
CA ARG A 450 -29.22 -40.62 -37.60
C ARG A 450 -28.67 -41.61 -38.61
#